data_AF-A0A0Q0UF97-F1
#
_entry.id   AF-A0A0Q0UF97-F1
#
_cell.length_a   1.000
_cell.length_b   1.000
_cell.length_c   1.000
_cell.angle_alpha   90.00
_cell.angle_beta   90.00
_cell.angle_gamma   90.00
#
_symmetry.space_group_name_H-M   'P 1'
#
loop_
_entity.id
_entity.type
_entity.pdbx_description
1 polymer ?
#
loop_
_entity_poly.entity_id
_entity_poly.type
_entity_poly.pdbx_seq_one_letter_code
_entity_poly.pdbx_strand_id
1 'polypeptide(L)' 'MMPGRGAWITPDLEALELAEKRRAIQRALKVPVDTDTSEVHAYLEQRLAAADAAHGSRNGTDTRKEDRTLMSTR' A
#
# COMPACT_ATOMS: atom_id res chain seq x y z
N MET A 1 11.56 -22.24 -7.94
CA MET A 1 11.72 -22.40 -6.49
C MET A 1 12.95 -21.60 -6.08
N MET A 2 12.80 -20.56 -5.27
CA MET A 2 13.95 -19.80 -4.76
C MET A 2 14.51 -20.57 -3.54
N PRO A 3 15.77 -21.02 -3.55
CA PRO A 3 16.37 -21.67 -2.40
C PRO A 3 16.71 -20.59 -1.37
N GLY A 4 15.75 -20.27 -0.50
CA GLY A 4 15.92 -19.25 0.51
C GLY A 4 14.72 -19.19 1.45
N ARG A 5 15.00 -18.96 2.74
CA ARG A 5 13.95 -18.73 3.75
C ARG A 5 13.40 -17.32 3.52
N GLY A 6 12.13 -17.21 3.18
CA GLY A 6 11.44 -15.94 2.98
C GLY A 6 10.23 -15.82 3.90
N ALA A 7 9.86 -14.59 4.23
CA ALA A 7 8.61 -14.27 4.90
C ALA A 7 7.65 -13.64 3.89
N TRP A 8 6.39 -14.06 3.92
CA TRP A 8 5.32 -13.45 3.14
C TRP A 8 4.44 -12.64 4.08
N ILE A 9 4.25 -11.37 3.76
CA ILE A 9 3.37 -10.46 4.49
C ILE A 9 2.38 -9.83 3.52
N THR A 10 1.22 -9.44 4.03
CA THR A 10 0.30 -8.57 3.30
C THR A 10 1.00 -7.23 3.04
N PRO A 11 0.89 -6.63 1.84
CA PRO A 11 1.51 -5.34 1.52
C PRO A 11 0.73 -4.19 2.18
N ASP A 12 0.79 -4.15 3.51
CA ASP A 12 0.11 -3.20 4.37
C ASP A 12 1.03 -2.77 5.52
N LEU A 13 0.90 -1.52 5.95
CA LEU A 13 1.79 -0.94 6.96
C LEU A 13 1.52 -1.56 8.35
N GLU A 14 0.25 -1.79 8.71
CA GLU A 14 -0.09 -2.41 10.00
C GLU A 14 0.38 -3.87 10.05
N ALA A 15 0.29 -4.58 8.93
CA ALA A 15 0.80 -5.95 8.81
C ALA A 15 2.32 -6.02 9.05
N LEU A 16 3.08 -5.04 8.56
CA LEU A 16 4.53 -4.93 8.78
C LEU A 16 4.84 -4.66 10.26
N GLU A 17 4.20 -3.66 10.86
CA GLU A 17 4.39 -3.33 12.28
C GLU A 17 4.06 -4.51 13.20
N LEU A 18 2.98 -5.23 12.90
CA LEU A 18 2.59 -6.41 13.67
C LEU A 18 3.62 -7.54 13.53
N ALA A 19 4.19 -7.71 12.34
CA ALA A 19 5.25 -8.70 12.10
C ALA A 19 6.53 -8.34 12.88
N GLU A 20 6.88 -7.06 12.98
CA GLU A 20 8.00 -6.57 13.79
C GLU A 20 7.76 -6.77 15.29
N LYS A 21 6.61 -6.30 15.81
CA LYS A 21 6.22 -6.45 17.22
C LYS A 21 6.24 -7.91 17.67
N ARG A 22 5.87 -8.85 16.79
CA ARG A 22 5.84 -10.29 17.07
C ARG A 22 7.14 -11.02 16.76
N ARG A 23 8.17 -10.30 16.30
CA ARG A 23 9.45 -10.83 15.84
C ARG A 23 9.31 -11.91 14.75
N ALA A 24 8.28 -11.81 13.92
CA ALA A 24 7.97 -12.81 12.90
C ALA A 24 9.03 -12.84 11.78
N ILE A 25 9.56 -11.66 11.42
CA ILE A 25 10.59 -11.47 10.40
C ILE A 25 11.90 -12.15 10.85
N GLN A 26 12.34 -11.85 12.08
CA GLN A 26 13.53 -12.43 12.71
C GLN A 26 13.41 -13.95 12.80
N ARG A 27 12.23 -14.48 13.15
CA ARG A 27 11.98 -15.93 13.23
C ARG A 27 12.01 -16.61 11.86
N ALA A 28 11.44 -15.99 10.83
CA ALA A 28 11.44 -16.51 9.47
C ALA A 28 12.86 -16.53 8.87
N LEU A 29 13.64 -15.47 9.13
CA LEU A 29 15.01 -15.32 8.65
C LEU A 29 16.06 -15.99 9.56
N LYS A 30 15.68 -16.41 10.77
CA LYS A 30 16.56 -16.93 11.84
C LYS A 30 17.71 -15.96 12.19
N VAL A 31 17.40 -14.68 12.24
CA VAL A 31 18.37 -13.62 12.59
C VAL A 31 18.25 -13.30 14.08
N PRO A 32 19.34 -13.33 14.86
CA PRO A 32 19.30 -13.08 16.31
C PRO A 32 19.23 -11.60 16.68
N VAL A 33 19.48 -10.68 15.74
CA VAL A 33 19.46 -9.23 15.95
C VAL A 33 18.18 -8.62 15.39
N ASP A 34 17.77 -7.47 15.94
CA ASP A 34 16.67 -6.71 15.36
C ASP A 34 17.01 -6.35 13.91
N THR A 35 16.13 -6.81 13.02
CA THR A 35 16.28 -6.59 11.58
C THR A 35 15.79 -5.19 11.28
N ASP A 36 16.64 -4.38 10.65
CA ASP A 36 16.22 -3.08 10.14
C ASP A 36 15.23 -3.28 8.99
N THR A 37 14.02 -2.77 9.18
CA THR A 37 12.88 -2.86 8.27
C THR A 37 12.53 -1.51 7.66
N SER A 38 13.36 -0.48 7.89
CA SER A 38 13.17 0.88 7.34
C SER A 38 12.97 0.89 5.82
N GLU A 39 13.77 0.11 5.09
CA GLU A 39 13.65 -0.08 3.64
C GLU A 39 12.30 -0.70 3.23
N VAL A 40 11.76 -1.62 4.04
CA VAL A 40 10.46 -2.25 3.78
C VAL A 40 9.33 -1.25 4.04
N HIS A 41 9.45 -0.42 5.07
CA HIS A 41 8.53 0.69 5.34
C HIS A 41 8.47 1.67 4.15
N ALA A 42 9.62 2.17 3.70
CA ALA A 42 9.70 3.10 2.57
C ALA A 42 9.12 2.47 1.28
N TYR A 43 9.39 1.18 1.05
CA TYR A 43 8.83 0.46 -0.10
C TYR A 43 7.30 0.34 -0.02
N LEU A 44 6.75 0.00 1.14
CA LEU A 44 5.30 -0.12 1.32
C LEU A 44 4.61 1.23 1.18
N GLU A 45 5.17 2.30 1.74
CA GLU A 45 4.64 3.67 1.58
C GLU A 45 4.57 4.08 0.10
N GLN A 46 5.66 3.88 -0.65
CA GLN A 46 5.68 4.17 -2.09
C GLN A 46 4.70 3.31 -2.88
N ARG A 47 4.58 2.02 -2.52
CA ARG A 47 3.67 1.08 -3.18
C ARG A 47 2.20 1.42 -2.91
N LEU A 48 1.87 1.81 -1.69
CA LEU A 48 0.52 2.24 -1.32
C LEU A 48 0.16 3.54 -2.02
N ALA A 49 1.07 4.52 -2.04
CA ALA A 49 0.88 5.78 -2.80
C ALA A 49 0.66 5.53 -4.31
N ALA A 50 1.41 4.60 -4.91
CA ALA A 50 1.20 4.20 -6.30
C ALA A 50 -0.14 3.48 -6.53
N ALA A 51 -0.58 2.66 -5.57
CA ALA A 51 -1.87 1.98 -5.62
C ALA A 51 -3.05 2.96 -5.50
N ASP A 52 -2.92 3.99 -4.67
CA ASP A 52 -3.89 5.09 -4.54
C ASP A 52 -3.97 5.90 -5.83
N ALA A 53 -2.84 6.22 -6.47
CA ALA A 53 -2.83 6.89 -7.78
C ALA A 53 -3.54 6.05 -8.85
N ALA A 54 -3.34 4.72 -8.84
CA ALA A 54 -4.02 3.80 -9.75
C ALA A 54 -5.54 3.66 -9.45
N HIS A 55 -5.95 3.78 -8.18
CA HIS A 55 -7.37 3.79 -7.79
C HIS A 55 -8.04 5.14 -8.07
N GLY A 56 -7.35 6.26 -7.87
CA GLY A 56 -7.85 7.61 -8.10
C GLY A 56 -8.25 7.89 -9.55
N SER A 57 -7.58 7.25 -10.51
CA SER A 57 -7.94 7.39 -11.94
C SER A 57 -9.30 6.77 -12.29
N ARG A 58 -9.85 5.85 -11.47
CA ARG A 58 -11.16 5.23 -11.73
C ARG A 58 -12.34 6.02 -11.15
N ASN A 59 -12.10 6.95 -10.22
CA ASN A 59 -13.16 7.71 -9.55
C ASN A 59 -13.45 9.08 -10.18
N GLY A 60 -12.83 9.41 -11.31
CA GLY A 60 -13.01 10.70 -11.98
C GLY A 60 -13.96 10.66 -13.18
N THR A 61 -15.27 10.50 -12.98
CA THR A 61 -16.33 11.03 -13.89
C THR A 61 -17.73 10.91 -13.26
N ASP A 62 -18.18 11.87 -12.45
CA ASP A 62 -19.59 12.29 -12.48
C ASP A 62 -19.81 13.63 -11.74
N THR A 63 -19.28 14.71 -12.29
CA THR A 63 -19.77 16.07 -11.99
C THR A 63 -19.89 16.82 -13.31
N ARG A 64 -20.80 16.37 -14.18
CA ARG A 64 -21.19 17.11 -15.40
C ARG A 64 -22.69 17.29 -15.54
N LYS A 65 -23.44 17.32 -14.43
CA LYS A 65 -24.91 17.40 -14.48
C LYS A 65 -25.53 18.72 -14.03
N GLU A 66 -24.75 19.73 -13.67
CA GLU A 66 -25.34 21.00 -13.18
C GLU A 66 -25.31 22.16 -14.20
N ASP A 67 -24.47 22.12 -15.22
CA ASP A 67 -24.39 23.24 -16.19
C ASP A 67 -25.33 23.14 -17.39
N ARG A 68 -26.21 22.12 -17.46
CA ARG A 68 -27.10 21.93 -18.63
C ARG A 68 -28.43 22.67 -18.58
N THR A 69 -28.70 23.42 -17.51
CA THR A 69 -30.01 24.08 -17.29
C THR A 69 -29.97 25.62 -17.36
N LEU A 70 -28.82 26.24 -17.67
CA LEU A 70 -28.72 27.70 -17.84
C LEU A 70 -28.65 28.14 -19.31
N MET A 71 -29.32 27.42 -20.21
CA MET A 71 -29.62 27.89 -21.56
C MET A 71 -31.01 27.41 -21.98
N SER A 72 -32.05 27.86 -21.27
CA SER A 72 -33.37 28.00 -21.89
C SER A 72 -33.71 29.48 -21.93
N THR A 73 -33.19 30.07 -22.99
CA THR A 73 -33.59 31.31 -23.63
C THR A 73 -35.12 31.49 -23.68
N ARG A 74 -35.54 32.74 -23.43
CA ARG A 74 -36.80 33.42 -23.80
C ARG A 74 -38.02 33.30 -22.90
#